data_AF-A0A9X3D544-F1
#
_entry.id   AF-A0A9X3D544-F1
#
_cell.length_a   1.000
_cell.length_b   1.000
_cell.length_c   1.000
_cell.angle_alpha   90.00
_cell.angle_beta   90.00
_cell.angle_gamma   90.00
#
_symmetry.space_group_name_H-M   'P 1'
#
loop_
_entity.id
_entity.type
_entity.pdbx_description
1 polymer ?
#
loop_
_entity_poly.entity_id
_entity_poly.type
_entity_poly.pdbx_seq_one_letter_code
_entity_poly.pdbx_strand_id
1 'polypeptide(L)'
;MTTPSPYRRQLLATYLRMHLVGAGAGIRLAELLAGDPWTDGRLDHLPDELADEATFARGWAASVSGLSESWVPPTFALTAGVRRVVAPLRPTRGRFRRVLALEAMRSLVLAKKAMWELGIAIGDDVVDPGTVEQLRIYDEDAKRQARTLQELHQRASSEVFT
;
A
#
# COMPACT_ATOMS: atom_id res chain seq x y z
N MET A 1 8.10 -28.57 -13.92
CA MET A 1 7.75 -27.61 -12.85
C MET A 1 6.74 -28.28 -11.93
N THR A 2 7.02 -28.34 -10.63
CA THR A 2 6.11 -28.88 -9.62
C THR A 2 5.03 -27.86 -9.32
N THR A 3 3.76 -28.24 -9.45
CA THR A 3 2.63 -27.38 -9.05
C THR A 3 2.80 -27.00 -7.57
N PRO A 4 2.74 -25.71 -7.22
CA PRO A 4 2.87 -25.27 -5.83
C PRO A 4 1.76 -25.89 -4.99
N SER A 5 2.09 -26.29 -3.76
CA SER A 5 1.12 -26.93 -2.88
C SER A 5 -0.06 -25.99 -2.58
N PRO A 6 -1.29 -26.50 -2.50
CA PRO A 6 -2.48 -25.70 -2.15
C PRO A 6 -2.29 -24.86 -0.88
N TYR A 7 -1.52 -25.39 0.09
CA TYR A 7 -1.15 -24.69 1.31
C TYR A 7 -0.36 -23.40 1.05
N ARG A 8 0.66 -23.42 0.17
CA ARG A 8 1.47 -22.22 -0.15
C ARG A 8 0.63 -21.15 -0.85
N ARG A 9 -0.24 -21.57 -1.77
CA ARG A 9 -1.20 -20.68 -2.45
C ARG A 9 -2.14 -19.98 -1.46
N GLN A 10 -2.69 -20.73 -0.50
CA GLN A 10 -3.58 -20.18 0.52
C GLN A 10 -2.85 -19.24 1.50
N LEU A 11 -1.61 -19.58 1.87
CA LEU A 11 -0.77 -18.72 2.71
C LEU A 11 -0.48 -17.38 2.02
N LEU A 12 -0.09 -17.40 0.73
CA LEU A 12 0.10 -16.20 -0.08
C LEU A 12 -1.19 -15.38 -0.14
N ALA A 13 -2.32 -16.00 -0.45
CA ALA A 13 -3.60 -15.29 -0.51
C ALA A 13 -3.97 -14.62 0.83
N THR A 14 -3.66 -15.28 1.94
CA THR A 14 -3.85 -14.72 3.29
C THR A 14 -2.93 -13.53 3.53
N TYR A 15 -1.65 -13.65 3.15
CA TYR A 15 -0.66 -12.59 3.25
C TYR A 15 -1.08 -11.34 2.44
N LEU A 16 -1.58 -11.51 1.22
CA LEU A 16 -2.10 -10.42 0.38
C LEU A 16 -3.31 -9.74 1.02
N ARG A 17 -4.26 -10.52 1.55
CA ARG A 17 -5.45 -9.98 2.25
C ARG A 17 -5.08 -9.14 3.47
N MET A 18 -4.05 -9.54 4.22
CA MET A 18 -3.56 -8.74 5.36
C MET A 18 -3.01 -7.38 4.92
N HIS A 19 -2.32 -7.31 3.79
CA HIS A 19 -1.83 -6.03 3.24
C HIS A 19 -2.95 -5.15 2.70
N LEU A 20 -3.97 -5.76 2.07
CA LEU A 20 -5.17 -5.05 1.58
C LEU A 20 -5.96 -4.36 2.69
N VAL A 21 -5.97 -4.91 3.90
CA VAL A 21 -6.53 -4.24 5.08
C VAL A 21 -5.81 -2.92 5.36
N GLY A 22 -4.48 -2.90 5.25
CA GLY A 22 -3.66 -1.70 5.41
C GLY A 22 -3.78 -0.71 4.25
N ALA A 23 -4.03 -1.19 3.02
CA ALA A 23 -4.17 -0.35 1.83
C ALA A 23 -5.31 0.67 1.96
N GLY A 24 -6.43 0.30 2.58
CA GLY A 24 -7.52 1.23 2.85
C GLY A 24 -7.11 2.41 3.75
N ALA A 25 -6.19 2.19 4.70
CA ALA A 25 -5.61 3.25 5.51
C ALA A 25 -4.71 4.17 4.68
N GLY A 26 -3.87 3.56 3.85
CA GLY A 26 -2.95 4.25 2.96
C GLY A 26 -3.66 5.16 1.98
N ILE A 27 -4.72 4.68 1.32
CA ILE A 27 -5.50 5.49 0.36
C ILE A 27 -6.11 6.71 1.06
N ARG A 28 -6.73 6.54 2.23
CA ARG A 28 -7.30 7.67 2.98
C ARG A 28 -6.26 8.67 3.45
N LEU A 29 -5.06 8.21 3.84
CA LEU A 29 -3.97 9.09 4.21
C LEU A 29 -3.40 9.82 2.98
N ALA A 30 -3.30 9.14 1.84
CA ALA A 30 -2.91 9.73 0.57
C ALA A 30 -3.89 10.81 0.14
N GLU A 31 -5.21 10.58 0.23
CA GLU A 31 -6.25 11.59 -0.06
C GLU A 31 -6.06 12.85 0.81
N LEU A 32 -5.76 12.68 2.10
CA LEU A 32 -5.52 13.80 3.02
C LEU A 32 -4.24 14.58 2.68
N LEU A 33 -3.18 13.87 2.30
CA LEU A 33 -1.91 14.48 1.91
C LEU A 33 -2.01 15.20 0.57
N ALA A 34 -2.64 14.59 -0.43
CA ALA A 34 -2.90 15.19 -1.74
C ALA A 34 -3.76 16.45 -1.63
N GLY A 35 -4.77 16.44 -0.77
CA GLY A 35 -5.61 17.61 -0.51
C GLY A 35 -4.93 18.74 0.28
N ASP A 36 -3.69 18.56 0.78
CA ASP A 36 -2.95 19.60 1.49
C ASP A 36 -2.17 20.49 0.50
N PRO A 37 -2.52 21.80 0.37
CA PRO A 37 -1.88 22.70 -0.59
C PRO A 37 -0.37 22.82 -0.40
N TRP A 38 0.16 22.51 0.78
CA TRP A 38 1.59 22.54 1.02
C TRP A 38 2.36 21.53 0.16
N THR A 39 1.71 20.43 -0.24
CA THR A 39 2.34 19.40 -1.08
C THR A 39 2.55 19.85 -2.53
N ASP A 40 1.90 20.95 -2.93
CA ASP A 40 2.06 21.59 -4.25
C ASP A 40 1.81 20.60 -5.41
N GLY A 41 0.72 19.82 -5.30
CA GLY A 41 0.31 18.85 -6.31
C GLY A 41 1.19 17.60 -6.43
N ARG A 42 2.30 17.52 -5.69
CA ARG A 42 3.28 16.43 -5.82
C ARG A 42 2.75 15.04 -5.43
N LEU A 43 1.61 14.98 -4.75
CA LEU A 43 0.96 13.74 -4.30
C LEU A 43 -0.42 13.51 -4.92
N ASP A 44 -0.85 14.33 -5.88
CA ASP A 44 -2.21 14.27 -6.44
C ASP A 44 -2.55 12.91 -7.07
N HIS A 45 -1.54 12.25 -7.65
CA HIS A 45 -1.70 10.93 -8.28
C HIS A 45 -1.66 9.78 -7.28
N LEU A 46 -1.12 9.98 -6.07
CA LEU A 46 -0.87 8.89 -5.13
C LEU A 46 -2.15 8.14 -4.70
N PRO A 47 -3.30 8.79 -4.43
CA PRO A 47 -4.52 8.06 -4.09
C PRO A 47 -4.96 7.08 -5.18
N ASP A 48 -4.93 7.50 -6.43
CA ASP A 48 -5.36 6.71 -7.58
C ASP A 48 -4.37 5.56 -7.85
N GLU A 49 -3.06 5.84 -7.83
CA GLU A 49 -2.02 4.80 -7.94
C GLU A 49 -2.23 3.70 -6.87
N LEU A 50 -2.48 4.09 -5.62
CA LEU A 50 -2.73 3.13 -4.53
C LEU A 50 -4.05 2.37 -4.68
N ALA A 51 -5.08 3.00 -5.26
CA ALA A 51 -6.36 2.35 -5.51
C ALA A 51 -6.27 1.29 -6.61
N ASP A 52 -5.52 1.58 -7.68
CA ASP A 52 -5.23 0.65 -8.77
C ASP A 52 -4.42 -0.54 -8.27
N GLU A 53 -3.34 -0.28 -7.51
CA GLU A 53 -2.52 -1.31 -6.88
C GLU A 53 -3.32 -2.21 -5.92
N ALA A 54 -4.23 -1.63 -5.13
CA ALA A 54 -5.10 -2.40 -4.25
C ALA A 54 -6.10 -3.26 -5.04
N THR A 55 -6.58 -2.78 -6.19
CA THR A 55 -7.46 -3.55 -7.08
C THR A 55 -6.72 -4.74 -7.70
N PHE A 56 -5.49 -4.54 -8.13
CA PHE A 56 -4.63 -5.61 -8.59
C PHE A 56 -4.37 -6.65 -7.50
N ALA A 57 -3.97 -6.24 -6.28
CA ALA A 57 -3.73 -7.17 -5.18
C ALA A 57 -4.97 -8.00 -4.81
N ARG A 58 -6.18 -7.42 -4.91
CA ARG A 58 -7.45 -8.15 -4.74
C ARG A 58 -7.61 -9.25 -5.79
N GLY A 59 -7.45 -8.89 -7.06
CA GLY A 59 -7.52 -9.83 -8.18
C GLY A 59 -6.50 -10.96 -8.05
N TRP A 60 -5.27 -10.62 -7.67
CA TRP A 60 -4.20 -11.58 -7.45
C TRP A 60 -4.50 -12.52 -6.27
N ALA A 61 -4.97 -12.00 -5.13
CA ALA A 61 -5.36 -12.84 -3.99
C ALA A 61 -6.49 -13.83 -4.32
N ALA A 62 -7.46 -13.41 -5.15
CA ALA A 62 -8.51 -14.27 -5.65
C ALA A 62 -7.94 -15.35 -6.59
N SER A 63 -7.07 -14.98 -7.54
CA SER A 63 -6.49 -15.92 -8.50
C SER A 63 -5.63 -17.00 -7.84
N VAL A 64 -4.84 -16.65 -6.81
CA VAL A 64 -3.97 -17.62 -6.14
C VAL A 64 -4.75 -18.55 -5.20
N SER A 65 -5.84 -18.09 -4.57
CA SER A 65 -6.64 -18.94 -3.66
C SER A 65 -7.69 -19.80 -4.35
N GLY A 66 -8.08 -19.48 -5.59
CA GLY A 66 -9.18 -20.16 -6.29
C GLY A 66 -10.57 -19.94 -5.65
N LEU A 67 -10.67 -19.01 -4.69
CA LEU A 67 -11.90 -18.62 -4.04
C LEU A 67 -12.31 -17.22 -4.51
N SER A 68 -13.57 -17.05 -4.91
CA SER A 68 -14.13 -15.71 -5.11
C SER A 68 -14.23 -15.01 -3.75
N GLU A 69 -14.00 -13.70 -3.71
CA GLU A 69 -13.85 -12.87 -2.49
C GLU A 69 -14.99 -12.94 -1.47
N SER A 70 -16.13 -13.54 -1.82
CA SER A 70 -17.30 -13.75 -0.95
C SER A 70 -17.01 -14.45 0.38
N TRP A 71 -15.85 -15.13 0.52
CA TRP A 71 -15.44 -15.85 1.73
C TRP A 71 -14.54 -15.08 2.69
N VAL A 72 -14.06 -13.89 2.32
CA VAL A 72 -13.30 -13.07 3.26
C VAL A 72 -14.33 -12.41 4.19
N PRO A 73 -14.27 -12.64 5.52
CA PRO A 73 -15.12 -11.92 6.46
C PRO A 73 -14.99 -10.44 6.14
N PRO A 74 -16.11 -9.67 6.10
CA PRO A 74 -16.06 -8.29 5.68
C PRO A 74 -15.00 -7.58 6.55
N THR A 75 -13.86 -7.29 5.93
CA THR A 75 -12.72 -6.62 6.56
C THR A 75 -13.09 -5.19 6.98
N PHE A 76 -14.35 -4.79 6.77
CA PHE A 76 -15.06 -3.71 7.45
C PHE A 76 -14.74 -3.56 8.94
N ALA A 77 -14.56 -4.67 9.68
CA ALA A 77 -14.16 -4.58 11.09
C ALA A 77 -12.70 -4.08 11.27
N LEU A 78 -11.80 -4.40 10.34
CA LEU A 78 -10.41 -3.93 10.34
C LEU A 78 -10.29 -2.51 9.75
N THR A 79 -11.11 -2.15 8.74
CA THR A 79 -11.14 -0.77 8.19
C THR A 79 -11.76 0.24 9.16
N ALA A 80 -12.68 -0.19 10.04
CA ALA A 80 -13.15 0.62 11.17
C ALA A 80 -12.03 0.92 12.18
N GLY A 81 -11.13 -0.05 12.42
CA GLY A 81 -9.91 0.14 13.21
C GLY A 81 -8.93 1.12 12.56
N VAL A 82 -8.75 1.00 11.24
CA VAL A 82 -7.96 1.94 10.43
C VAL A 82 -8.45 3.37 10.56
N ARG A 83 -9.77 3.61 10.57
CA ARG A 83 -10.31 4.97 10.76
C ARG A 83 -9.92 5.57 12.13
N ARG A 84 -9.77 4.76 13.17
CA ARG A 84 -9.25 5.18 14.49
C ARG A 84 -7.74 5.39 14.49
N VAL A 85 -6.98 4.68 13.66
CA VAL A 85 -5.52 4.86 13.51
C VAL A 85 -5.17 6.12 12.72
N VAL A 86 -5.99 6.48 11.71
CA VAL A 86 -5.78 7.68 10.89
C VAL A 86 -6.42 8.93 11.52
N ALA A 87 -7.42 8.79 12.42
CA ALA A 87 -8.06 9.91 13.09
C ALA A 87 -7.12 10.90 13.83
N PRO A 88 -6.04 10.47 14.50
CA PRO A 88 -5.06 11.37 15.11
C PRO A 88 -4.24 12.16 14.08
N LEU A 89 -4.13 11.66 12.85
CA LEU A 89 -3.42 12.31 11.73
C LEU A 89 -4.29 13.33 10.98
N ARG A 90 -5.57 13.47 11.36
CA ARG A 90 -6.57 14.31 10.66
C ARG A 90 -6.47 15.81 10.86
N PRO A 91 -5.40 16.33 11.48
CA PRO A 91 -4.92 17.59 10.97
C PRO A 91 -3.52 17.39 10.40
N THR A 92 -3.37 17.33 9.07
CA THR A 92 -2.09 17.68 8.43
C THR A 92 -1.69 19.13 8.72
N ARG A 93 -2.64 19.92 9.23
CA ARG A 93 -2.43 21.26 9.78
C ARG A 93 -1.49 21.22 10.98
N GLY A 94 -0.28 21.71 10.75
CA GLY A 94 0.79 21.86 11.72
C GLY A 94 2.06 21.18 11.22
N ARG A 95 3.17 21.90 11.30
CA ARG A 95 4.46 21.48 10.71
C ARG A 95 4.89 20.08 11.19
N PHE A 96 4.75 19.78 12.49
CA PHE A 96 5.09 18.47 13.04
C PHE A 96 4.14 17.34 12.60
N ARG A 97 2.83 17.60 12.49
CA ARG A 97 1.87 16.58 12.07
C ARG A 97 2.08 16.16 10.62
N ARG A 98 2.52 17.09 9.78
CA ARG A 98 2.91 16.81 8.40
C ARG A 98 4.10 15.84 8.31
N VAL A 99 5.13 16.05 9.13
CA VAL A 99 6.28 15.13 9.24
C VAL A 99 5.78 13.71 9.58
N LEU A 100 4.94 13.58 10.61
CA LEU A 100 4.36 12.30 11.01
C LEU A 100 3.52 11.65 9.91
N ALA A 101 2.66 12.43 9.24
CA ALA A 101 1.80 11.93 8.18
C ALA A 101 2.61 11.43 6.97
N LEU A 102 3.67 12.15 6.58
CA LEU A 102 4.55 11.77 5.48
C LEU A 102 5.35 10.50 5.81
N GLU A 103 5.88 10.36 7.03
CA GLU A 103 6.60 9.13 7.41
C GLU A 103 5.66 7.94 7.56
N ALA A 104 4.45 8.14 8.09
CA ALA A 104 3.42 7.10 8.12
C ALA A 104 3.06 6.63 6.71
N MET A 105 2.85 7.55 5.77
CA MET A 105 2.56 7.20 4.38
C MET A 105 3.75 6.50 3.71
N ARG A 106 4.99 6.96 3.95
CA ARG A 106 6.20 6.32 3.43
C ARG A 106 6.34 4.88 3.94
N SER A 107 6.08 4.67 5.23
CA SER A 107 6.10 3.34 5.86
C SER A 107 5.06 2.40 5.23
N LEU A 108 3.85 2.89 4.93
CA LEU A 108 2.81 2.11 4.26
C LEU A 108 3.21 1.74 2.82
N VAL A 109 3.81 2.68 2.07
CA VAL A 109 4.33 2.40 0.72
C VAL A 109 5.44 1.34 0.77
N LEU A 110 6.36 1.42 1.73
CA LEU A 110 7.44 0.43 1.89
C LEU A 110 6.91 -0.96 2.32
N ALA A 111 5.89 -1.00 3.19
CA ALA A 111 5.25 -2.26 3.55
C ALA A 111 4.58 -2.92 2.34
N LYS A 112 3.86 -2.14 1.53
CA LYS A 112 3.28 -2.59 0.26
C LYS A 112 4.35 -3.06 -0.74
N LYS A 113 5.46 -2.33 -0.85
CA LYS A 113 6.60 -2.71 -1.69
C LYS A 113 7.14 -4.10 -1.31
N ALA A 114 7.32 -4.38 -0.02
CA ALA A 114 7.80 -5.68 0.45
C ALA A 114 6.87 -6.84 0.03
N MET A 115 5.55 -6.59 -0.07
CA MET A 115 4.60 -7.55 -0.61
C MET A 115 4.85 -7.82 -2.11
N TRP A 116 5.17 -6.80 -2.91
CA TRP A 116 5.54 -6.96 -4.32
C TRP A 116 6.84 -7.74 -4.49
N GLU A 117 7.87 -7.41 -3.70
CA GLU A 117 9.14 -8.13 -3.69
C GLU A 117 8.97 -9.61 -3.35
N LEU A 118 8.11 -9.93 -2.38
CA LEU A 118 7.79 -11.32 -2.07
C LEU A 118 7.17 -12.03 -3.28
N GLY A 119 6.22 -11.39 -3.96
CA GLY A 119 5.59 -11.92 -5.17
C GLY A 119 6.58 -12.19 -6.30
N ILE A 120 7.54 -11.28 -6.48
CA ILE A 120 8.62 -11.43 -7.47
C ILE A 120 9.55 -12.59 -7.06
N ALA A 121 9.91 -12.68 -5.78
CA ALA A 121 10.84 -13.68 -5.27
C ALA A 121 10.30 -15.11 -5.34
N ILE A 122 8.99 -15.29 -5.14
CA ILE A 122 8.35 -16.61 -5.31
C ILE A 122 8.13 -16.97 -6.79
N GLY A 123 8.09 -15.96 -7.68
CA GLY A 123 8.12 -16.12 -9.13
C GLY A 123 7.10 -17.12 -9.69
N ASP A 124 7.50 -17.80 -10.78
CA ASP A 124 6.66 -18.71 -11.56
C ASP A 124 6.20 -19.96 -10.78
N ASP A 125 6.76 -20.20 -9.58
CA ASP A 125 6.34 -21.30 -8.73
C ASP A 125 4.91 -21.11 -8.25
N VAL A 126 4.45 -19.87 -8.01
CA VAL A 126 3.13 -19.59 -7.42
C VAL A 126 2.35 -18.51 -8.18
N VAL A 127 3.06 -17.71 -8.99
CA VAL A 127 2.55 -16.52 -9.68
C VAL A 127 2.71 -16.74 -11.18
N ASP A 128 1.74 -16.37 -12.00
CA ASP A 128 1.92 -16.46 -13.44
C ASP A 128 2.91 -15.39 -13.96
N PRO A 129 3.61 -15.65 -15.09
CA PRO A 129 4.63 -14.72 -15.59
C PRO A 129 4.14 -13.29 -15.87
N GLY A 130 2.88 -13.13 -16.29
CA GLY A 130 2.28 -11.82 -16.54
C GLY A 130 2.09 -11.03 -15.23
N THR A 131 1.63 -11.71 -14.18
CA THR A 131 1.54 -11.13 -12.84
C THR A 131 2.92 -10.78 -12.28
N VAL A 132 3.96 -11.60 -12.51
CA VAL A 132 5.34 -11.27 -12.08
C VAL A 132 5.84 -9.97 -12.70
N GLU A 133 5.57 -9.74 -13.98
CA GLU A 133 5.98 -8.50 -14.64
C GLU A 133 5.24 -7.28 -14.07
N GLN A 134 3.92 -7.40 -13.86
CA GLN A 134 3.14 -6.34 -13.23
C GLN A 134 3.62 -6.03 -11.80
N LEU A 135 4.06 -7.04 -11.04
CA LEU A 135 4.66 -6.84 -9.72
C LEU A 135 5.97 -6.05 -9.76
N ARG A 136 6.81 -6.23 -10.79
CA ARG A 136 8.03 -5.44 -10.97
C ARG A 136 7.72 -3.98 -11.26
N ILE A 137 6.70 -3.71 -12.06
CA ILE A 137 6.21 -2.34 -12.32
C ILE A 137 5.80 -1.69 -10.99
N TYR A 138 4.98 -2.38 -10.19
CA TYR A 138 4.54 -1.85 -8.90
C TYR A 138 5.65 -1.73 -7.85
N ASP A 139 6.69 -2.56 -7.90
CA ASP A 139 7.89 -2.40 -7.08
C ASP A 139 8.63 -1.09 -7.42
N GLU A 140 8.78 -0.77 -8.71
CA GLU A 140 9.36 0.50 -9.17
C GLU A 140 8.47 1.71 -8.85
N ASP A 141 7.16 1.58 -8.99
CA ASP A 141 6.19 2.60 -8.57
C ASP A 141 6.32 2.89 -7.07
N ALA A 142 6.38 1.85 -6.24
CA ALA A 142 6.55 2.02 -4.80
C ALA A 142 7.89 2.68 -4.45
N LYS A 143 8.98 2.41 -5.18
CA LYS A 143 10.25 3.13 -5.02
C LYS A 143 10.10 4.61 -5.38
N ARG A 144 9.42 4.95 -6.48
CA ARG A 144 9.14 6.34 -6.87
C ARG A 144 8.32 7.05 -5.78
N GLN A 145 7.20 6.46 -5.37
CA GLN A 145 6.32 6.99 -4.34
C GLN A 145 7.08 7.24 -3.03
N ALA A 146 7.89 6.28 -2.57
CA ALA A 146 8.68 6.40 -1.35
C ALA A 146 9.72 7.54 -1.43
N ARG A 147 10.36 7.74 -2.59
CA ARG A 147 11.27 8.88 -2.82
C ARG A 147 10.54 10.21 -2.72
N THR A 148 9.41 10.37 -3.42
CA THR A 148 8.60 11.60 -3.37
C THR A 148 8.18 11.93 -1.93
N LEU A 149 7.73 10.92 -1.18
CA LEU A 149 7.34 11.07 0.24
C LEU A 149 8.54 11.45 1.13
N GLN A 150 9.72 10.87 0.88
CA GLN A 150 10.95 11.19 1.61
C GLN A 150 11.40 12.64 1.41
N GLU A 151 11.34 13.13 0.17
CA GLU A 151 11.72 14.51 -0.16
C GLU A 151 10.78 15.52 0.51
N LEU A 152 9.47 15.25 0.46
CA LEU A 152 8.49 16.05 1.19
C LEU A 152 8.72 15.95 2.70
N HIS A 153 9.00 14.77 3.24
CA HIS A 153 9.29 14.59 4.66
C HIS A 153 10.49 15.43 5.11
N GLN A 154 11.57 15.44 4.31
CA GLN A 154 12.77 16.25 4.59
C GLN A 154 12.45 17.75 4.61
N ARG A 155 11.71 18.24 3.60
CA ARG A 155 11.25 19.64 3.55
C ARG A 155 10.36 19.98 4.75
N ALA A 156 9.43 19.11 5.12
CA ALA A 156 8.57 19.32 6.30
C ALA A 156 9.39 19.33 7.59
N SER A 157 10.40 18.47 7.70
CA SER A 157 11.27 18.36 8.87
C SER A 157 12.12 19.61 9.07
N SER A 158 12.67 20.18 7.99
CA SER A 158 13.42 21.43 8.07
C SER A 158 12.55 22.61 8.51
N GLU A 159 11.24 22.61 8.23
CA GLU A 159 10.34 23.66 8.72
C GLU A 159 10.04 23.56 10.24
N VAL A 160 10.26 22.39 10.85
CA VAL A 160 9.99 22.11 12.27
C VAL A 160 11.23 22.30 13.14
N PHE A 161 12.37 21.78 12.69
CA PHE A 161 13.56 21.59 13.52
C PHE A 161 14.72 22.53 13.17
N THR A 162 14.55 23.39 12.16
CA THR A 162 15.50 24.44 11.77
C THR A 162 14.83 25.80 11.86
#